data_AF-A0A1C5UGA2-F1
#
_entry.id   AF-A0A1C5UGA2-F1
#
_cell.length_a   1.000
_cell.length_b   1.000
_cell.length_c   1.000
_cell.angle_alpha   90.00
_cell.angle_beta   90.00
_cell.angle_gamma   90.00
#
_symmetry.space_group_name_H-M   'P 1'
#
loop_
_entity.id
_entity.type
_entity.pdbx_description
1 polymer ?
#
loop_
_entity_poly.entity_id
_entity_poly.type
_entity_poly.pdbx_seq_one_letter_code
_entity_poly.pdbx_strand_id
1 'polypeptide(L)'
;MSNEKRVYSLLKSEKISVGRGEDGANLCSIPHNENKEVYNINSYSFRIAFKSFWKKEYGELLNDKEVQEIISIMEVECYESKNKIRRNHRIYTKGRMLIYQLNTDNNTSVRIEDGECEIEETPDFMFYTDRNFKNQVEPDLNVMPEELLPYIRKHFNVKDEDDVILISILIVSSMLGMNFNHPVILIQGEKGSGKSECLKKLEMIIDPKDSRICAYTSNKEAIVLRLSKSYFTCFDNVSFISKAISDLLCSAVTGASDTTRRLYTDIEERIMKLHSIIGITSINGGCKVF
;
A
#
# COMPACT_ATOMS: atom_id res chain seq x y z
N MET A 1 -2.58 -40.29 -1.87
CA MET A 1 -1.35 -39.52 -1.58
C MET A 1 -1.64 -38.67 -0.37
N SER A 2 -0.77 -38.59 0.65
CA SER A 2 -1.04 -37.74 1.82
C SER A 2 -1.16 -36.27 1.41
N ASN A 3 -1.95 -35.48 2.16
CA ASN A 3 -2.10 -34.05 1.90
C ASN A 3 -0.74 -33.33 1.94
N GLU A 4 0.15 -33.73 2.83
CA GLU A 4 1.54 -33.27 2.88
C GLU A 4 2.27 -33.42 1.54
N LYS A 5 2.28 -34.63 0.95
CA LYS A 5 2.95 -34.87 -0.34
C LYS A 5 2.33 -34.05 -1.48
N ARG A 6 1.01 -33.83 -1.44
CA ARG A 6 0.31 -32.98 -2.41
C ARG A 6 0.72 -31.51 -2.26
N VAL A 7 0.78 -30.98 -1.04
CA VAL A 7 1.26 -29.61 -0.76
C VAL A 7 2.69 -29.41 -1.24
N TYR A 8 3.60 -30.33 -0.92
CA TYR A 8 4.98 -30.27 -1.44
C TYR A 8 5.05 -30.32 -2.96
N SER A 9 4.17 -31.10 -3.60
CA SER A 9 4.08 -31.12 -5.06
C SER A 9 3.65 -29.77 -5.62
N LEU A 10 2.69 -29.08 -4.99
CA LEU A 10 2.22 -27.76 -5.40
C LEU A 10 3.29 -26.68 -5.23
N LEU A 11 4.04 -26.74 -4.14
CA LEU A 11 5.17 -25.84 -3.87
C LEU A 11 6.30 -26.06 -4.88
N LYS A 12 6.66 -27.32 -5.12
CA LYS A 12 7.73 -27.68 -6.06
C LYS A 12 7.38 -27.32 -7.51
N SER A 13 6.11 -27.36 -7.87
CA SER A 13 5.64 -26.94 -9.20
C SER A 13 5.37 -25.43 -9.29
N GLU A 14 5.64 -24.65 -8.23
CA GLU A 14 5.37 -23.20 -8.12
C GLU A 14 3.90 -22.82 -8.38
N LYS A 15 3.00 -23.81 -8.26
CA LYS A 15 1.56 -23.58 -8.43
C LYS A 15 1.01 -22.83 -7.24
N ILE A 16 1.59 -23.06 -6.06
CA ILE A 16 1.49 -22.16 -4.91
C ILE A 16 2.90 -21.76 -4.50
N SER A 17 3.03 -20.59 -3.88
CA SER A 17 4.29 -20.13 -3.29
C SER A 17 4.04 -19.72 -1.84
N VAL A 18 5.05 -19.78 -0.98
CA VAL A 18 4.94 -19.35 0.42
C VAL A 18 6.14 -18.51 0.83
N GLY A 19 5.96 -17.69 1.86
CA GLY A 19 7.08 -17.00 2.48
C GLY A 19 6.69 -16.21 3.71
N ARG A 20 7.70 -15.67 4.38
CA ARG A 20 7.52 -14.93 5.63
C ARG A 20 7.82 -13.45 5.44
N GLY A 21 6.85 -12.62 5.79
CA GLY A 21 6.98 -11.18 5.80
C GLY A 21 7.96 -10.69 6.87
N GLU A 22 8.58 -9.53 6.67
CA GLU A 22 9.37 -8.83 7.71
C GLU A 22 8.54 -8.51 8.96
N ASP A 23 7.22 -8.39 8.81
CA ASP A 23 6.22 -8.22 9.88
C ASP A 23 5.89 -9.51 10.63
N GLY A 24 6.53 -10.62 10.26
CA GLY A 24 6.31 -11.96 10.83
C GLY A 24 5.11 -12.70 10.24
N ALA A 25 4.36 -12.12 9.29
CA ALA A 25 3.22 -12.77 8.68
C ALA A 25 3.65 -13.94 7.78
N ASN A 26 2.98 -15.09 7.92
CA ASN A 26 3.14 -16.22 7.01
C ASN A 26 2.17 -16.06 5.84
N LEU A 27 2.71 -16.04 4.63
CA LEU A 27 2.00 -15.72 3.39
C LEU A 27 2.01 -16.90 2.44
N CYS A 28 0.93 -17.06 1.68
CA CYS A 28 0.81 -18.03 0.61
C CYS A 28 0.15 -17.37 -0.61
N SER A 29 0.77 -17.53 -1.78
CA SER A 29 0.15 -17.18 -3.06
C SER A 29 -0.53 -18.40 -3.65
N ILE A 30 -1.81 -18.23 -4.02
CA ILE A 30 -2.62 -19.30 -4.59
C ILE A 30 -3.23 -18.85 -5.92
N PRO A 31 -3.40 -19.75 -6.90
CA PRO A 31 -4.12 -19.44 -8.13
C PRO A 31 -5.60 -19.18 -7.82
N HIS A 32 -6.08 -18.03 -8.27
CA HIS A 32 -7.49 -17.66 -8.26
C HIS A 32 -7.90 -17.17 -9.65
N ASN A 33 -8.71 -17.96 -10.34
CA ASN A 33 -9.09 -17.74 -11.75
C ASN A 33 -7.84 -17.75 -12.66
N GLU A 34 -7.60 -16.68 -13.42
CA GLU A 34 -6.44 -16.52 -14.31
C GLU A 34 -5.23 -15.88 -13.60
N ASN A 35 -5.38 -15.45 -12.35
CA ASN A 35 -4.38 -14.71 -11.59
C ASN A 35 -3.93 -15.44 -10.33
N LYS A 36 -2.91 -14.90 -9.66
CA LYS A 36 -2.51 -15.30 -8.32
C LYS A 36 -2.97 -14.29 -7.27
N GLU A 37 -3.35 -14.80 -6.10
CA GLU A 37 -3.75 -14.00 -4.95
C GLU A 37 -2.94 -14.39 -3.71
N VAL A 38 -2.46 -13.39 -2.98
CA VAL A 38 -1.64 -13.58 -1.77
C VAL A 38 -2.48 -13.44 -0.51
N TYR A 39 -2.38 -14.43 0.37
CA TYR A 39 -3.11 -14.49 1.62
C TYR A 39 -2.19 -14.70 2.82
N ASN A 40 -2.59 -14.18 3.98
CA ASN A 40 -2.06 -14.66 5.25
C ASN A 40 -2.66 -16.06 5.55
N ILE A 41 -1.82 -17.07 5.75
CA ILE A 41 -2.27 -18.47 5.89
C ILE A 41 -3.13 -18.73 7.14
N ASN A 42 -3.04 -17.86 8.15
CA ASN A 42 -3.85 -17.94 9.36
C ASN A 42 -5.20 -17.22 9.22
N SER A 43 -5.45 -16.53 8.09
CA SER A 43 -6.70 -15.79 7.87
C SER A 43 -7.88 -16.68 7.51
N TYR A 44 -9.10 -16.25 7.86
CA TYR A 44 -10.33 -16.92 7.42
C TYR A 44 -10.46 -16.94 5.89
N SER A 45 -10.12 -15.84 5.21
CA SER A 45 -10.17 -15.75 3.75
C SER A 45 -9.28 -16.79 3.08
N PHE A 46 -8.06 -17.02 3.60
CA PHE A 46 -7.19 -18.09 3.11
C PHE A 46 -7.86 -19.45 3.19
N ARG A 47 -8.48 -19.78 4.34
CA ARG A 47 -9.13 -21.09 4.53
C ARG A 47 -10.19 -21.35 3.47
N ILE A 48 -11.00 -20.34 3.14
CA ILE A 48 -12.05 -20.47 2.12
C ILE A 48 -11.43 -20.56 0.72
N ALA A 49 -10.48 -19.69 0.40
CA ALA A 49 -9.86 -19.63 -0.91
C ALA A 49 -9.06 -20.92 -1.21
N PHE A 50 -8.30 -21.42 -0.24
CA PHE A 50 -7.52 -22.65 -0.35
C PHE A 50 -8.40 -23.90 -0.52
N LYS A 51 -9.53 -24.00 0.20
CA LYS A 51 -10.52 -25.07 -0.01
C LYS A 51 -11.11 -25.05 -1.42
N SER A 52 -11.42 -23.85 -1.92
CA SER A 52 -11.94 -23.66 -3.28
C SER A 52 -10.91 -24.10 -4.33
N PHE A 53 -9.65 -23.64 -4.18
CA PHE A 53 -8.52 -24.04 -5.02
C PHE A 53 -8.31 -25.56 -4.99
N TRP A 54 -8.25 -26.18 -3.81
CA TRP A 54 -8.03 -27.62 -3.66
C TRP A 54 -9.14 -28.45 -4.32
N LYS A 55 -10.40 -28.01 -4.19
CA LYS A 55 -11.53 -28.65 -4.85
C LYS A 55 -11.44 -28.59 -6.37
N LYS A 56 -10.99 -27.45 -6.93
CA LYS A 56 -10.77 -27.32 -8.38
C LYS A 56 -9.62 -28.22 -8.85
N GLU A 57 -8.55 -28.30 -8.07
CA GLU A 57 -7.33 -29.03 -8.44
C GLU A 57 -7.48 -30.55 -8.34
N TYR A 58 -8.10 -31.03 -7.26
CA TYR A 58 -8.15 -32.46 -6.94
C TYR A 58 -9.56 -33.06 -6.96
N GLY A 59 -10.60 -32.26 -7.14
CA GLY A 59 -11.99 -32.71 -7.07
C GLY A 59 -12.49 -33.05 -5.66
N GLU A 60 -11.69 -32.78 -4.63
CA GLU A 60 -11.93 -33.14 -3.24
C GLU A 60 -12.14 -31.89 -2.37
N LEU A 61 -13.06 -31.92 -1.40
CA LEU A 61 -13.24 -30.81 -0.46
C LEU A 61 -12.54 -31.12 0.86
N LEU A 62 -11.58 -30.29 1.25
CA LEU A 62 -10.91 -30.41 2.54
C LEU A 62 -11.84 -30.05 3.70
N ASN A 63 -11.81 -30.86 4.76
CA ASN A 63 -12.42 -30.52 6.03
C ASN A 63 -11.50 -29.60 6.87
N ASP A 64 -12.01 -29.06 7.98
CA ASP A 64 -11.25 -28.09 8.79
C ASP A 64 -9.98 -28.68 9.41
N LYS A 65 -9.99 -29.96 9.80
CA LYS A 65 -8.82 -30.64 10.37
C LYS A 65 -7.72 -30.77 9.33
N GLU A 66 -8.06 -31.18 8.11
CA GLU A 66 -7.09 -31.30 7.01
C GLU A 66 -6.51 -29.92 6.64
N VAL A 67 -7.33 -28.88 6.62
CA VAL A 67 -6.83 -27.51 6.38
C VAL A 67 -5.88 -27.06 7.49
N GLN A 68 -6.15 -27.38 8.77
CA GLN A 68 -5.21 -27.08 9.85
C GLN A 68 -3.89 -27.83 9.69
N GLU A 69 -3.92 -29.13 9.36
CA GLU A 69 -2.69 -29.89 9.09
C GLU A 69 -1.87 -29.27 7.95
N ILE A 70 -2.53 -28.84 6.87
CA ILE A 70 -1.87 -28.16 5.75
C ILE A 70 -1.29 -26.81 6.17
N ILE A 71 -2.02 -26.02 6.96
CA ILE A 71 -1.52 -24.74 7.49
C ILE A 71 -0.26 -24.98 8.32
N SER A 72 -0.24 -25.98 9.21
CA SER A 72 0.95 -26.30 10.01
C SER A 72 2.17 -26.64 9.14
N ILE A 73 1.97 -27.36 8.03
CA ILE A 73 3.05 -27.64 7.07
C ILE A 73 3.54 -26.36 6.41
N MET A 74 2.61 -25.51 5.93
CA MET A 74 2.97 -24.23 5.31
C MET A 74 3.66 -23.26 6.29
N GLU A 75 3.33 -23.31 7.58
CA GLU A 75 4.00 -22.52 8.62
C GLU A 75 5.48 -22.91 8.75
N VAL A 76 5.80 -24.21 8.68
CA VAL A 76 7.19 -24.70 8.68
C VAL A 76 7.90 -24.22 7.42
N GLU A 77 7.29 -24.36 6.25
CA GLU A 77 7.88 -23.86 4.99
C GLU A 77 8.09 -22.35 4.99
N CYS A 78 7.16 -21.58 5.56
CA CYS A 78 7.33 -20.13 5.75
C CYS A 78 8.51 -19.82 6.68
N TYR A 79 8.66 -20.59 7.76
CA TYR A 79 9.75 -20.42 8.72
C TYR A 79 11.12 -20.74 8.13
N GLU A 80 11.21 -21.81 7.33
CA GLU A 80 12.45 -22.23 6.67
C GLU A 80 12.79 -21.39 5.44
N SER A 81 11.80 -20.68 4.87
CA SER A 81 12.00 -19.79 3.73
C SER A 81 13.07 -18.74 4.04
N LYS A 82 14.15 -18.78 3.26
CA LYS A 82 15.23 -17.78 3.31
C LYS A 82 14.79 -16.42 2.75
N ASN A 83 13.67 -16.37 2.04
CA ASN A 83 13.14 -15.17 1.43
C ASN A 83 12.37 -14.37 2.47
N LYS A 84 13.05 -13.40 3.10
CA LYS A 84 12.37 -12.37 3.88
C LYS A 84 11.63 -11.45 2.91
N ILE A 85 10.30 -11.53 2.93
CA ILE A 85 9.46 -10.75 2.04
C ILE A 85 9.28 -9.36 2.67
N ARG A 86 9.81 -8.34 2.00
CA ARG A 86 9.44 -6.95 2.27
C ARG A 86 8.35 -6.52 1.28
N ARG A 87 7.11 -6.52 1.76
CA ARG A 87 5.97 -6.00 1.01
C ARG A 87 5.96 -4.47 1.01
N ASN A 88 5.41 -3.89 -0.05
CA ASN A 88 5.31 -2.45 -0.27
C ASN A 88 3.84 -2.03 -0.30
N HIS A 89 3.49 -0.80 0.04
CA HIS A 89 2.07 -0.39 0.02
C HIS A 89 1.53 -0.20 -1.40
N ARG A 90 2.29 0.46 -2.28
CA ARG A 90 1.86 0.80 -3.63
C ARG A 90 2.99 0.71 -4.65
N ILE A 91 4.21 1.03 -4.23
CA ILE A 91 5.37 1.14 -5.13
C ILE A 91 6.55 0.35 -4.58
N TYR A 92 7.13 -0.46 -5.45
CA TYR A 92 8.42 -1.10 -5.26
C TYR A 92 9.47 -0.39 -6.10
N THR A 93 10.68 -0.23 -5.56
CA THR A 93 11.81 0.36 -6.28
C THR A 93 13.08 -0.45 -6.04
N LYS A 94 13.86 -0.66 -7.10
CA LYS A 94 15.18 -1.29 -7.05
C LYS A 94 16.08 -0.75 -8.16
N GLY A 95 17.09 0.04 -7.78
CA GLY A 95 17.93 0.71 -8.77
C GLY A 95 17.11 1.69 -9.61
N ARG A 96 17.04 1.47 -10.92
CA ARG A 96 16.22 2.26 -11.87
C ARG A 96 14.87 1.64 -12.20
N MET A 97 14.59 0.47 -11.64
CA MET A 97 13.32 -0.23 -11.82
C MET A 97 12.32 0.22 -10.74
N LEU A 98 11.09 0.45 -11.18
CA LEU A 98 9.94 0.75 -10.37
C LEU A 98 8.79 -0.16 -10.78
N ILE A 99 8.07 -0.70 -9.81
CA ILE A 99 6.82 -1.43 -10.06
C ILE A 99 5.73 -0.74 -9.24
N TYR A 100 4.67 -0.31 -9.91
CA TYR A 100 3.52 0.39 -9.34
C TYR A 100 2.28 -0.50 -9.40
N GLN A 101 1.70 -0.82 -8.24
CA GLN A 101 0.52 -1.69 -8.16
C GLN A 101 -0.70 -0.98 -8.77
N LEU A 102 -1.22 -1.55 -9.87
CA LEU A 102 -2.29 -0.94 -10.64
C LEU A 102 -3.65 -1.51 -10.25
N ASN A 103 -3.78 -2.85 -10.30
CA ASN A 103 -5.05 -3.53 -10.16
C ASN A 103 -4.89 -4.89 -9.45
N THR A 104 -5.61 -5.10 -8.35
CA THR A 104 -5.57 -6.36 -7.58
C THR A 104 -6.55 -7.41 -8.08
N ASP A 105 -7.59 -7.03 -8.84
CA ASP A 105 -8.57 -7.97 -9.40
C ASP A 105 -7.94 -8.75 -10.57
N ASN A 106 -7.18 -8.04 -11.39
CA ASN A 106 -6.45 -8.59 -12.54
C ASN A 106 -4.97 -8.91 -12.24
N ASN A 107 -4.53 -8.70 -11.00
CA ASN A 107 -3.14 -8.84 -10.57
C ASN A 107 -2.12 -8.13 -11.48
N THR A 108 -2.38 -6.90 -11.90
CA THR A 108 -1.49 -6.14 -12.81
C THR A 108 -0.78 -4.98 -12.13
N SER A 109 0.43 -4.70 -12.60
CA SER A 109 1.27 -3.57 -12.19
C SER A 109 1.84 -2.86 -13.41
N VAL A 110 2.18 -1.60 -13.25
CA VAL A 110 3.00 -0.86 -14.23
C VAL A 110 4.45 -1.00 -13.82
N ARG A 111 5.27 -1.58 -14.68
CA ARG A 111 6.71 -1.64 -14.54
C ARG A 111 7.33 -0.49 -15.34
N ILE A 112 8.25 0.22 -14.69
CA ILE A 112 8.99 1.32 -15.28
C ILE A 112 10.47 1.02 -15.10
N GLU A 113 11.23 0.96 -16.19
CA GLU A 113 12.68 0.79 -16.14
C GLU A 113 13.33 1.51 -17.32
N ASP A 114 14.38 2.29 -17.04
CA ASP A 114 15.17 3.03 -18.04
C ASP A 114 14.33 3.90 -19.02
N GLY A 115 13.18 4.39 -18.55
CA GLY A 115 12.29 5.29 -19.30
C GLY A 115 11.17 4.59 -20.07
N GLU A 116 11.15 3.26 -20.09
CA GLU A 116 10.10 2.45 -20.69
C GLU A 116 9.05 2.07 -19.63
N CYS A 117 7.79 2.05 -20.04
CA CYS A 117 6.66 1.63 -19.20
C CYS A 117 5.97 0.42 -19.84
N GLU A 118 5.67 -0.59 -19.05
CA GLU A 118 4.92 -1.77 -19.48
C GLU A 118 3.92 -2.20 -18.40
N ILE A 119 2.78 -2.77 -18.81
CA ILE A 119 1.84 -3.41 -17.89
C ILE A 119 2.19 -4.89 -17.84
N GLU A 120 2.46 -5.39 -16.63
CA GLU A 120 2.83 -6.79 -16.40
C GLU A 120 2.01 -7.40 -15.26
N GLU A 121 2.08 -8.74 -15.14
CA GLU A 121 1.56 -9.44 -13.98
C GLU A 121 2.39 -9.07 -12.74
N THR A 122 1.69 -8.76 -11.65
CA THR A 122 2.32 -8.34 -10.39
C THR A 122 3.04 -9.52 -9.74
N PRO A 123 4.33 -9.39 -9.40
CA PRO A 123 5.05 -10.45 -8.72
C PRO A 123 4.46 -10.82 -7.37
N ASP A 124 4.45 -12.13 -7.08
CA ASP A 124 4.00 -12.67 -5.79
C ASP A 124 4.69 -11.95 -4.61
N PHE A 125 3.89 -11.65 -3.59
CA PHE A 125 4.34 -11.05 -2.33
C PHE A 125 4.98 -9.66 -2.43
N MET A 126 4.85 -8.95 -3.55
CA MET A 126 5.47 -7.63 -3.70
C MET A 126 4.74 -6.54 -2.89
N PHE A 127 3.41 -6.62 -2.77
CA PHE A 127 2.60 -5.56 -2.17
C PHE A 127 1.72 -6.01 -1.00
N TYR A 128 1.40 -5.06 -0.12
CA TYR A 128 0.33 -5.14 0.88
C TYR A 128 -0.97 -4.66 0.22
N THR A 129 -1.96 -5.55 0.14
CA THR A 129 -3.34 -5.13 -0.18
C THR A 129 -4.17 -5.18 1.09
N ASP A 130 -4.64 -4.03 1.55
CA ASP A 130 -5.65 -3.95 2.61
C ASP A 130 -7.05 -3.74 2.00
N ARG A 131 -8.08 -3.76 2.85
CA ARG A 131 -9.48 -3.61 2.39
C ARG A 131 -9.82 -2.23 1.84
N ASN A 132 -8.97 -1.24 2.05
CA ASN A 132 -9.18 0.12 1.57
C ASN A 132 -8.47 0.36 0.24
N PHE A 133 -7.61 -0.54 -0.21
CA PHE A 133 -6.96 -0.45 -1.52
C PHE A 133 -8.01 -0.31 -2.62
N LYS A 134 -7.75 0.60 -3.55
CA LYS A 134 -8.58 0.78 -4.75
C LYS A 134 -7.73 0.68 -6.01
N ASN A 135 -8.26 -0.08 -6.97
CA ASN A 135 -7.70 -0.18 -8.32
C ASN A 135 -7.70 1.19 -8.98
N GLN A 136 -6.63 1.49 -9.72
CA GLN A 136 -6.58 2.69 -10.55
C GLN A 136 -7.03 2.36 -11.97
N VAL A 137 -7.45 3.40 -12.70
CA VAL A 137 -7.71 3.29 -14.13
C VAL A 137 -6.42 2.87 -14.85
N GLU A 138 -6.55 2.03 -15.88
CA GLU A 138 -5.42 1.65 -16.70
C GLU A 138 -4.84 2.89 -17.40
N PRO A 139 -3.54 3.18 -17.25
CA PRO A 139 -2.92 4.37 -17.82
C PRO A 139 -2.73 4.21 -19.33
N ASP A 140 -2.89 5.31 -20.08
CA ASP A 140 -2.46 5.36 -21.47
C ASP A 140 -0.95 5.66 -21.52
N LEU A 141 -0.16 4.63 -21.84
CA LEU A 141 1.30 4.70 -21.90
C LEU A 141 1.83 5.44 -23.14
N ASN A 142 0.97 5.84 -24.08
CA ASN A 142 1.36 6.61 -25.26
C ASN A 142 1.38 8.14 -25.00
N VAL A 143 0.95 8.57 -23.82
CA VAL A 143 0.93 9.99 -23.43
C VAL A 143 2.36 10.47 -23.20
N MET A 144 2.71 11.57 -23.86
CA MET A 144 4.04 12.16 -23.78
C MET A 144 4.25 12.87 -22.43
N PRO A 145 5.44 12.78 -21.80
CA PRO A 145 5.73 13.39 -20.49
C PRO A 145 5.45 14.90 -20.42
N GLU A 146 5.57 15.62 -21.53
CA GLU A 146 5.33 17.05 -21.66
C GLU A 146 3.88 17.44 -21.34
N GLU A 147 2.93 16.50 -21.45
CA GLU A 147 1.52 16.71 -21.13
C GLU A 147 1.24 16.80 -19.63
N LEU A 148 2.21 16.46 -18.76
CA LEU A 148 2.03 16.51 -17.30
C LEU A 148 1.59 17.91 -16.84
N LEU A 149 2.36 18.95 -17.16
CA LEU A 149 2.04 20.32 -16.69
C LEU A 149 0.71 20.84 -17.29
N PRO A 150 0.41 20.66 -18.59
CA PRO A 150 -0.92 20.91 -19.14
C PRO A 150 -2.05 20.21 -18.38
N TYR A 151 -1.90 18.92 -18.03
CA TYR A 151 -2.91 18.21 -17.25
C TYR A 151 -3.07 18.76 -15.84
N ILE A 152 -1.98 19.14 -15.17
CA ILE A 152 -2.07 19.77 -13.85
C ILE A 152 -2.87 21.08 -13.93
N ARG A 153 -2.55 21.97 -14.89
CA ARG A 153 -3.30 23.22 -15.09
C ARG A 153 -4.79 23.00 -15.38
N LYS A 154 -5.09 21.95 -16.14
CA LYS A 154 -6.47 21.62 -16.53
C LYS A 154 -7.29 21.02 -15.39
N HIS A 155 -6.68 20.18 -14.55
CA HIS A 155 -7.41 19.34 -13.60
C HIS A 155 -7.30 19.78 -12.15
N PHE A 156 -6.34 20.63 -11.80
CA PHE A 156 -6.18 21.16 -10.44
C PHE A 156 -6.54 22.64 -10.37
N ASN A 157 -7.08 23.05 -9.21
CA ASN A 157 -7.34 24.45 -8.93
C ASN A 157 -6.07 25.09 -8.36
N VAL A 158 -5.19 25.54 -9.25
CA VAL A 158 -3.88 26.14 -8.95
C VAL A 158 -3.95 27.65 -9.12
N LYS A 159 -3.18 28.40 -8.33
CA LYS A 159 -3.19 29.86 -8.37
C LYS A 159 -2.21 30.41 -9.40
N ASP A 160 -1.01 29.83 -9.47
CA ASP A 160 0.10 30.29 -10.29
C ASP A 160 0.97 29.10 -10.75
N GLU A 161 2.05 29.39 -11.49
CA GLU A 161 2.95 28.37 -12.02
C GLU A 161 3.74 27.64 -10.93
N ASP A 162 3.98 28.27 -9.78
CA ASP A 162 4.67 27.62 -8.67
C ASP A 162 3.80 26.50 -8.09
N ASP A 163 2.49 26.70 -7.96
CA ASP A 163 1.53 25.65 -7.57
C ASP A 163 1.52 24.48 -8.58
N VAL A 164 1.57 24.77 -9.88
CA VAL A 164 1.62 23.75 -10.94
C VAL A 164 2.86 22.88 -10.78
N ILE A 165 4.03 23.51 -10.61
CA ILE A 165 5.30 22.83 -10.42
C ILE A 165 5.28 22.02 -9.13
N LEU A 166 4.78 22.58 -8.03
CA LEU A 166 4.74 21.91 -6.73
C LEU A 166 3.88 20.64 -6.75
N ILE A 167 2.69 20.71 -7.34
CA ILE A 167 1.82 19.52 -7.50
C ILE A 167 2.48 18.49 -8.39
N SER A 168 3.10 18.92 -9.50
CA SER A 168 3.79 18.02 -10.43
C SER A 168 4.94 17.28 -9.76
N ILE A 169 5.78 18.00 -9.01
CA ILE A 169 6.89 17.42 -8.25
C ILE A 169 6.37 16.43 -7.22
N LEU A 170 5.31 16.76 -6.47
CA LEU A 170 4.73 15.86 -5.48
C LEU A 170 4.25 14.54 -6.13
N ILE A 171 3.55 14.62 -7.27
CA ILE A 171 3.07 13.43 -7.98
C ILE A 171 4.26 12.61 -8.48
N VAL A 172 5.20 13.22 -9.19
CA VAL A 172 6.37 12.50 -9.74
C VAL A 172 7.21 11.90 -8.61
N SER A 173 7.51 12.68 -7.56
CA SER A 173 8.30 12.19 -6.43
C SER A 173 7.58 11.04 -5.74
N SER A 174 6.26 11.12 -5.55
CA SER A 174 5.48 10.04 -4.94
C SER A 174 5.60 8.73 -5.70
N MET A 175 5.84 8.78 -7.01
CA MET A 175 6.06 7.58 -7.82
C MET A 175 7.43 6.95 -7.58
N LEU A 176 8.45 7.72 -7.17
CA LEU A 176 9.81 7.23 -6.94
C LEU A 176 9.99 6.41 -5.64
N GLY A 177 8.89 6.04 -4.99
CA GLY A 177 8.91 5.23 -3.78
C GLY A 177 9.27 6.03 -2.53
N MET A 178 9.73 5.27 -1.53
CA MET A 178 9.83 5.68 -0.14
C MET A 178 11.28 5.63 0.37
N ASN A 179 12.25 5.81 -0.53
CA ASN A 179 13.68 5.78 -0.19
C ASN A 179 14.23 7.18 0.15
N PHE A 180 13.39 8.20 0.09
CA PHE A 180 13.72 9.58 0.45
C PHE A 180 12.51 10.26 1.10
N ASN A 181 12.77 11.38 1.76
CA ASN A 181 11.76 12.10 2.52
C ASN A 181 10.86 12.91 1.60
N HIS A 182 9.55 12.71 1.72
CA HIS A 182 8.55 13.52 1.03
C HIS A 182 8.10 14.67 1.94
N PRO A 183 8.26 15.94 1.53
CA PRO A 183 7.74 17.05 2.31
C PRO A 183 6.24 16.92 2.55
N VAL A 184 5.78 17.35 3.74
CA VAL A 184 4.35 17.47 4.01
C VAL A 184 3.77 18.56 3.11
N ILE A 185 2.79 18.22 2.27
CA ILE A 185 2.11 19.22 1.45
C ILE A 185 0.99 19.86 2.27
N LEU A 186 1.00 21.19 2.36
CA LEU A 186 -0.02 21.98 3.03
C LEU A 186 -0.77 22.83 1.99
N ILE A 187 -2.05 22.52 1.78
CA ILE A 187 -2.92 23.24 0.85
C ILE A 187 -3.79 24.21 1.65
N GLN A 188 -3.58 25.52 1.44
CA GLN A 188 -4.32 26.59 2.11
C GLN A 188 -5.19 27.41 1.15
N GLY A 189 -6.20 28.06 1.69
CA GLY A 189 -7.16 28.85 0.92
C GLY A 189 -8.43 29.11 1.72
N GLU A 190 -9.33 29.91 1.16
CA GLU A 190 -10.62 30.21 1.80
C GLU A 190 -11.61 29.03 1.71
N LYS A 191 -12.64 29.03 2.55
CA LYS A 191 -13.70 28.02 2.46
C LYS A 191 -14.32 28.04 1.06
N GLY A 192 -14.43 26.86 0.44
CA GLY A 192 -14.95 26.74 -0.94
C GLY A 192 -13.89 26.84 -2.04
N SER A 193 -12.60 27.06 -1.73
CA SER A 193 -11.53 27.16 -2.74
C SER A 193 -11.07 25.83 -3.35
N GLY A 194 -11.79 24.72 -3.14
CA GLY A 194 -11.46 23.42 -3.74
C GLY A 194 -10.30 22.64 -3.11
N LYS A 195 -9.76 23.02 -1.93
CA LYS A 195 -8.61 22.33 -1.30
C LYS A 195 -8.83 20.84 -1.05
N SER A 196 -9.96 20.50 -0.44
CA SER A 196 -10.32 19.11 -0.14
C SER A 196 -10.44 18.30 -1.43
N GLU A 197 -10.90 18.94 -2.52
CA GLU A 197 -11.00 18.31 -3.84
C GLU A 197 -9.61 18.11 -4.48
N CYS A 198 -8.72 19.10 -4.35
CA CYS A 198 -7.31 18.98 -4.75
C CYS A 198 -6.65 17.80 -4.03
N LEU A 199 -6.83 17.69 -2.71
CA LEU A 199 -6.26 16.60 -1.92
C LEU A 199 -6.84 15.23 -2.30
N LYS A 200 -8.15 15.15 -2.63
CA LYS A 200 -8.78 13.92 -3.14
C LYS A 200 -8.19 13.49 -4.48
N LYS A 201 -8.00 14.44 -5.39
CA LYS A 201 -7.40 14.15 -6.70
C LYS A 201 -5.97 13.62 -6.55
N LEU A 202 -5.18 14.21 -5.64
CA LEU A 202 -3.85 13.68 -5.30
C LEU A 202 -3.93 12.25 -4.76
N GLU A 203 -4.86 11.97 -3.83
CA GLU A 203 -5.04 10.61 -3.30
C GLU A 203 -5.45 9.63 -4.38
N MET A 204 -6.36 10.01 -5.29
CA MET A 204 -6.78 9.17 -6.40
C MET A 204 -5.66 8.86 -7.41
N ILE A 205 -4.66 9.74 -7.53
CA ILE A 205 -3.50 9.56 -8.40
C ILE A 205 -2.42 8.72 -7.71
N ILE A 206 -2.14 8.98 -6.43
CA ILE A 206 -0.96 8.46 -5.72
C ILE A 206 -1.25 7.15 -4.98
N ASP A 207 -2.37 7.08 -4.26
CA ASP A 207 -2.73 5.96 -3.39
C ASP A 207 -4.26 5.84 -3.30
N PRO A 208 -4.95 5.54 -4.42
CA PRO A 208 -6.41 5.52 -4.45
C PRO A 208 -6.97 4.55 -3.42
N LYS A 209 -7.99 5.03 -2.68
CA LYS A 209 -8.67 4.31 -1.62
C LYS A 209 -10.19 4.35 -1.77
N ASP A 210 -10.85 3.33 -1.25
CA ASP A 210 -12.31 3.31 -1.16
C ASP A 210 -12.84 4.17 -0.01
N SER A 211 -12.05 4.32 1.05
CA SER A 211 -12.36 5.25 2.13
C SER A 211 -12.31 6.70 1.64
N ARG A 212 -13.26 7.52 2.10
CA ARG A 212 -13.21 8.97 1.88
C ARG A 212 -12.07 9.59 2.68
N ILE A 213 -11.53 10.72 2.21
CA ILE A 213 -10.58 11.51 3.01
C ILE A 213 -11.16 11.72 4.40
N CYS A 214 -10.40 11.28 5.39
CA CYS A 214 -10.83 11.29 6.77
C CYS A 214 -10.67 12.69 7.36
N ALA A 215 -11.63 13.06 8.20
CA ALA A 215 -11.47 14.19 9.08
C ALA A 215 -10.23 14.00 9.98
N TYR A 216 -9.55 15.11 10.25
CA TYR A 216 -8.47 15.16 11.22
C TYR A 216 -8.94 14.74 12.62
N THR A 217 -8.06 14.08 13.36
CA THR A 217 -8.27 13.70 14.76
C THR A 217 -7.05 14.09 15.57
N SER A 218 -7.23 14.50 16.82
CA SER A 218 -6.13 14.75 17.74
C SER A 218 -5.63 13.48 18.46
N ASN A 219 -6.22 12.32 18.17
CA ASN A 219 -5.82 11.04 18.74
C ASN A 219 -4.53 10.55 18.06
N LYS A 220 -3.44 10.48 18.84
CA LYS A 220 -2.11 10.10 18.34
C LYS A 220 -2.11 8.67 17.80
N GLU A 221 -2.72 7.73 18.51
CA GLU A 221 -2.77 6.31 18.15
C GLU A 221 -3.50 6.09 16.82
N ALA A 222 -4.59 6.83 16.60
CA ALA A 222 -5.34 6.80 15.35
C ALA A 222 -4.53 7.36 14.17
N ILE A 223 -3.74 8.42 14.40
CA ILE A 223 -2.84 8.98 13.37
C ILE A 223 -1.72 7.97 13.05
N VAL A 224 -1.07 7.40 14.07
CA VAL A 224 -0.03 6.37 13.90
C VAL A 224 -0.55 5.21 13.05
N LEU A 225 -1.74 4.69 13.36
CA LEU A 225 -2.35 3.58 12.62
C LEU A 225 -2.65 3.94 11.16
N ARG A 226 -3.04 5.20 10.87
CA ARG A 226 -3.29 5.66 9.49
C ARG A 226 -1.98 5.73 8.71
N LEU A 227 -0.97 6.38 9.29
CA LEU A 227 0.36 6.54 8.69
C LEU A 227 1.04 5.19 8.44
N SER A 228 0.82 4.19 9.30
CA SER A 228 1.43 2.85 9.14
C SER A 228 0.75 1.97 8.08
N LYS A 229 -0.42 2.38 7.56
CA LYS A 229 -1.23 1.58 6.62
C LYS A 229 -1.36 2.19 5.24
N SER A 230 -0.92 3.43 5.06
CA SER A 230 -1.19 4.24 3.88
C SER A 230 0.09 4.70 3.21
N TYR A 231 0.14 4.62 1.88
CA TYR A 231 1.23 5.20 1.11
C TYR A 231 1.12 6.74 1.06
N PHE A 232 -0.10 7.26 0.89
CA PHE A 232 -0.43 8.69 1.02
C PHE A 232 -1.54 8.90 2.05
N THR A 233 -1.27 9.70 3.08
CA THR A 233 -2.21 9.98 4.17
C THR A 233 -2.71 11.42 4.09
N CYS A 234 -4.03 11.56 3.95
CA CYS A 234 -4.72 12.85 3.84
C CYS A 234 -5.36 13.26 5.17
N PHE A 235 -5.14 14.52 5.59
CA PHE A 235 -5.84 15.16 6.70
C PHE A 235 -6.58 16.41 6.20
N ASP A 236 -7.91 16.33 6.12
CA ASP A 236 -8.73 17.43 5.63
C ASP A 236 -9.23 18.33 6.76
N ASN A 237 -9.32 19.63 6.46
CA ASN A 237 -9.82 20.70 7.33
C ASN A 237 -9.11 20.77 8.69
N VAL A 238 -7.78 20.67 8.68
CA VAL A 238 -6.97 20.81 9.90
C VAL A 238 -6.98 22.26 10.37
N SER A 239 -7.52 22.50 11.56
CA SER A 239 -7.52 23.81 12.21
C SER A 239 -6.37 23.99 13.20
N PHE A 240 -5.81 22.91 13.74
CA PHE A 240 -4.74 22.97 14.73
C PHE A 240 -3.94 21.67 14.77
N ILE A 241 -2.62 21.79 14.79
CA ILE A 241 -1.69 20.68 15.00
C ILE A 241 -0.94 20.94 16.31
N SER A 242 -1.06 20.02 17.27
CA SER A 242 -0.30 20.10 18.51
C SER A 242 1.18 19.79 18.26
N LYS A 243 2.08 20.25 19.13
CA LYS A 243 3.52 19.95 19.02
C LYS A 243 3.79 18.44 18.93
N ALA A 244 3.09 17.65 19.74
CA ALA A 244 3.21 16.19 19.73
C ALA A 244 2.81 15.54 18.40
N ILE A 245 1.77 16.05 17.73
CA ILE A 245 1.38 15.57 16.40
C ILE A 245 2.36 16.07 15.34
N SER A 246 2.83 17.32 15.43
CA SER A 246 3.86 17.85 14.53
C SER A 246 5.14 16.99 14.56
N ASP A 247 5.64 16.65 15.75
CA ASP A 247 6.82 15.79 15.91
C ASP A 247 6.57 14.36 15.39
N LEU A 248 5.35 13.84 15.54
CA LEU A 248 4.93 12.57 14.95
C LEU A 248 4.95 12.61 13.41
N LEU A 249 4.38 13.65 12.79
CA LEU A 249 4.37 13.81 11.34
C LEU A 249 5.80 13.96 10.79
N CYS A 250 6.67 14.70 11.49
CA CYS A 250 8.10 14.79 11.14
C CYS A 250 8.79 13.42 11.17
N SER A 251 8.51 12.63 12.21
CA SER A 251 9.08 11.28 12.35
C SER A 251 8.60 10.36 11.23
N ALA A 252 7.33 10.46 10.85
CA ALA A 252 6.76 9.70 9.74
C ALA A 252 7.33 10.10 8.35
N VAL A 253 7.67 11.36 8.14
CA VAL A 253 8.31 11.84 6.89
C VAL A 253 9.75 11.35 6.77
N THR A 254 10.48 11.31 7.88
CA THR A 254 11.89 10.91 7.91
C THR A 254 12.08 9.39 7.87
N GLY A 255 10.99 8.63 7.91
CA GLY A 255 11.03 7.17 8.07
C GLY A 255 11.68 6.76 9.39
N ALA A 256 11.81 7.68 10.35
CA ALA A 256 12.27 7.35 11.68
C ALA A 256 11.30 6.30 12.23
N SER A 257 11.85 5.16 12.62
CA SER A 257 11.09 4.18 13.39
C SER A 257 10.77 4.85 14.71
N ASP A 258 9.63 5.55 14.79
CA ASP A 258 9.06 5.87 16.08
C ASP A 258 8.82 4.50 16.70
N THR A 259 9.63 4.18 17.70
CA THR A 259 9.42 2.98 18.49
C THR A 259 8.23 3.36 19.36
N THR A 260 7.03 3.40 18.76
CA THR A 260 5.79 3.48 19.50
C THR A 260 5.68 2.18 20.27
N ARG A 261 6.37 2.15 21.41
CA ARG A 261 6.10 1.24 22.49
C ARG A 261 4.62 1.40 22.79
N ARG A 262 3.89 0.31 22.59
CA ARG A 262 2.49 0.07 22.96
C ARG A 262 1.44 0.72 22.06
N LEU A 263 0.90 -0.11 21.17
CA LEU A 263 -0.54 -0.33 21.20
C LEU A 263 -0.77 -1.59 22.05
N TYR A 264 -1.36 -1.41 23.23
CA TYR A 264 -1.75 -2.50 24.12
C TYR A 264 -2.84 -3.33 23.45
N THR A 265 -2.48 -4.54 23.02
CA THR A 265 -3.23 -5.79 23.18
C THR A 265 -2.28 -6.93 22.84
N ASP A 266 -1.98 -7.75 23.86
CA ASP A 266 -1.34 -9.07 23.84
C ASP A 266 0.13 -9.21 23.37
N ILE A 267 1.02 -9.17 24.37
CA ILE A 267 2.29 -9.93 24.59
C ILE A 267 3.42 -9.82 23.54
N GLU A 268 3.22 -9.33 22.32
CA GLU A 268 4.30 -9.16 21.34
C GLU A 268 4.54 -7.69 20.96
N GLU A 269 5.77 -7.21 21.14
CA GLU A 269 6.20 -5.90 20.62
C GLU A 269 6.14 -5.92 19.09
N ARG A 270 5.22 -5.13 18.50
CA ARG A 270 5.17 -4.90 17.05
C ARG A 270 5.81 -3.56 16.71
N ILE A 271 6.89 -3.61 15.95
CA ILE A 271 7.53 -2.42 15.36
C ILE A 271 6.69 -1.99 14.16
N MET A 272 6.09 -0.80 14.23
CA MET A 272 5.44 -0.18 13.08
C MET A 272 6.41 0.82 12.43
N LYS A 273 6.74 0.60 11.15
CA LYS A 273 7.47 1.58 10.36
C LYS A 273 6.47 2.65 9.90
N LEU A 274 6.64 3.87 10.37
CA LEU A 274 5.84 5.00 9.92
C LEU A 274 6.54 5.61 8.71
N HIS A 275 5.98 5.39 7.53
CA HIS A 275 6.49 6.02 6.32
C HIS A 275 5.38 6.22 5.29
N SER A 276 4.86 7.44 5.24
CA SER A 276 3.71 7.85 4.45
C SER A 276 3.96 9.26 3.89
N ILE A 277 3.52 9.51 2.66
CA ILE A 277 3.44 10.85 2.10
C ILE A 277 2.25 11.53 2.77
N ILE A 278 2.38 12.79 3.19
CA ILE A 278 1.36 13.44 4.01
C ILE A 278 0.83 14.68 3.30
N GLY A 279 -0.49 14.74 3.13
CA GLY A 279 -1.18 15.91 2.62
C GLY A 279 -2.19 16.47 3.61
N ILE A 280 -2.16 17.79 3.79
CA ILE A 280 -2.97 18.51 4.77
C ILE A 280 -3.71 19.64 4.07
N THR A 281 -5.01 19.80 4.35
CA THR A 281 -5.72 21.04 4.00
C THR A 281 -6.01 21.87 5.24
N SER A 282 -6.02 23.19 5.07
CA SER A 282 -6.44 24.13 6.11
C SER A 282 -7.09 25.38 5.52
N ILE A 283 -7.88 26.08 6.34
CA ILE A 283 -8.33 27.44 6.00
C ILE A 283 -7.13 28.38 6.18
N ASN A 284 -7.04 29.45 5.38
CA ASN A 284 -5.99 30.46 5.51
C ASN A 284 -5.79 30.90 6.97
N GLY A 285 -4.56 30.84 7.46
CA GLY A 285 -4.20 31.20 8.83
C GLY A 285 -4.66 30.23 9.92
N GLY A 286 -5.38 29.15 9.57
CA GLY A 286 -5.89 28.15 10.53
C GLY A 286 -4.79 27.24 11.04
N CYS A 287 -4.03 26.60 10.15
CA CYS A 287 -2.94 25.71 10.51
C CYS A 287 -1.60 26.31 10.11
N LYS A 288 -0.67 26.45 11.05
CA LYS A 288 0.76 26.66 10.78
C LYS A 288 1.45 25.32 10.91
N VAL A 289 2.03 24.85 9.82
CA VAL A 289 2.86 23.64 9.82
C VAL A 289 4.32 24.12 9.78
N PHE A 290 5.09 23.65 10.76
CA PHE A 290 6.50 23.97 11.06
C PHE A 290 6.74 25.36 11.66
#